data_AF-A0A1Q3X3R0-F1
#
_entry.id   AF-A0A1Q3X3R0-F1
#
_cell.length_a   1.000
_cell.length_b   1.000
_cell.length_c   1.000
_cell.angle_alpha   90.00
_cell.angle_beta   90.00
_cell.angle_gamma   90.00
#
_symmetry.space_group_name_H-M   'P 1'
#
loop_
_entity.id
_entity.type
_entity.pdbx_description
1 polymer ?
#
loop_
_entity_poly.entity_id
_entity_poly.type
_entity_poly.pdbx_seq_one_letter_code
_entity_poly.pdbx_strand_id
1 'polypeptide(L)'
;MKQYIFLFLFSCVWAGTANADGIVKLHGRIHAPVSDSIYITYNNSRLTYDPVQQGILLNRDGSFSTTFSVSERFTPVILKHGGMKADLVVEPGYDLELGAEGKKFDSSLHYKGYGHEVAGFAAQHTMDRGLMENYLLKMQPRFGDTAATFKKEIEALEQEEVLYLNNHMSGLRTDFVQFWVTYYHFFSYFALLQYPLLHEMAKQKTYYVKQVSPANYESISDIVDLFSDSLLGVPTYRMYVDQLYKMRMNAAGFVNMPNDPDEAKRYQQDDSVMYMAIAHMPPLTAQYAVANILYANARVYPLARTEHQLEMYKGRWPDSRYITLIQRQIAIMKRLAKGQKAMDFEINTPQGAHTKLSELKGKVILLTFWSSAYEQGMADLYIVNKLFNKFNENGVAFVFVSIDGNDQVWKTSIEKYRLSGIHTHVDGWKSLLAELYGIQAVPTFFLIDKQGNFATDPGHVPLPRLGDALSNELSRLLKE
;
A
#
# COMPACT_ATOMS: atom_id res chain seq x y z
N MET A 1 10.32 23.19 33.23
CA MET A 1 9.78 22.16 32.31
C MET A 1 10.55 20.88 32.58
N LYS A 2 9.95 19.90 33.27
CA LYS A 2 10.61 18.62 33.51
C LYS A 2 10.62 17.86 32.17
N GLN A 3 11.80 17.62 31.60
CA GLN A 3 11.97 16.65 30.52
C GLN A 3 11.64 15.28 31.08
N TYR A 4 10.42 14.79 30.81
CA TYR A 4 10.11 13.38 30.99
C TYR A 4 10.77 12.63 29.84
N ILE A 5 12.04 12.26 30.01
CA ILE A 5 12.66 11.21 29.21
C ILE A 5 11.95 9.92 29.66
N PHE A 6 10.87 9.56 28.98
CA PHE A 6 10.31 8.22 29.08
C PHE A 6 11.31 7.29 28.39
N LEU A 7 12.23 6.72 29.18
CA LEU A 7 12.85 5.45 28.84
C LEU A 7 11.71 4.43 28.75
N PHE A 8 11.16 4.25 27.55
CA PHE A 8 10.34 3.10 27.24
C PHE A 8 11.24 1.86 27.34
N LEU A 9 11.36 1.34 28.56
CA LEU A 9 11.81 -0.03 28.77
C LEU A 9 10.76 -0.90 28.08
N PHE A 10 11.05 -1.34 26.86
CA PHE A 10 10.32 -2.39 26.15
C PHE A 10 10.56 -3.72 26.87
N SER A 11 10.19 -3.84 28.15
CA SER A 11 10.19 -5.11 28.87
C SER A 11 9.01 -5.95 28.35
N CYS A 12 9.33 -6.78 27.35
CA CYS A 12 8.39 -7.70 26.72
C CYS A 12 8.00 -8.83 27.66
N VAL A 13 6.73 -8.87 28.06
CA VAL A 13 6.03 -10.14 28.33
C VAL A 13 4.77 -10.16 27.47
N TRP A 14 4.94 -10.48 26.19
CA TRP A 14 3.83 -10.77 25.27
C TRP A 14 3.55 -12.28 25.34
N ALA A 15 2.97 -12.73 26.45
CA ALA A 15 2.55 -14.12 26.62
C ALA A 15 1.03 -14.16 26.80
N GLY A 16 0.31 -13.88 25.71
CA GLY A 16 -1.12 -14.12 25.61
C GLY A 16 -1.39 -14.90 24.33
N THR A 17 -1.67 -16.19 24.46
CA THR A 17 -2.20 -16.99 23.36
C THR A 17 -3.59 -16.46 23.03
N ALA A 18 -3.78 -15.91 21.84
CA ALA A 18 -5.11 -15.62 21.32
C ALA A 18 -5.95 -16.90 21.30
N ASN A 19 -7.25 -16.79 21.61
CA ASN A 19 -8.20 -17.89 21.44
C ASN A 19 -8.19 -18.37 19.97
N ALA A 20 -8.29 -19.69 19.80
CA ALA A 20 -7.92 -20.42 18.58
C ALA A 20 -8.76 -20.15 17.32
N ASP A 21 -9.88 -19.43 17.44
CA ASP A 21 -10.66 -19.02 16.28
C ASP A 21 -10.31 -17.56 15.97
N GLY A 22 -9.46 -17.36 14.96
CA GLY A 22 -8.96 -16.07 14.46
C GLY A 22 -10.03 -15.09 13.94
N ILE A 23 -11.27 -15.23 14.40
CA ILE A 23 -12.49 -14.62 13.90
C ILE A 23 -12.91 -13.49 14.85
N VAL A 24 -13.23 -12.36 14.26
CA VAL A 24 -13.92 -11.24 14.90
C VAL A 24 -15.39 -11.32 14.50
N LYS A 25 -16.28 -11.18 15.48
CA LYS A 25 -17.73 -11.02 15.25
C LYS A 25 -18.08 -9.56 15.41
N LEU A 26 -18.74 -9.00 14.40
CA LEU A 26 -19.28 -7.65 14.44
C LEU A 26 -20.75 -7.70 14.06
N HIS A 27 -21.60 -7.27 14.97
CA HIS A 27 -23.04 -7.19 14.77
C HIS A 27 -23.56 -5.88 15.34
N GLY A 28 -24.76 -5.47 14.97
CA GLY A 28 -25.23 -4.19 15.43
C GLY A 28 -26.41 -3.63 14.65
N ARG A 29 -26.64 -2.33 14.86
CA ARG A 29 -27.70 -1.58 14.20
C ARG A 29 -27.23 -0.16 13.88
N ILE A 30 -27.48 0.27 12.65
CA ILE A 30 -27.37 1.66 12.24
C ILE A 30 -28.78 2.25 12.21
N HIS A 31 -29.04 3.22 13.09
CA HIS A 31 -30.31 3.94 13.13
C HIS A 31 -30.37 4.95 11.98
N ALA A 32 -31.51 5.02 11.28
CA ALA A 32 -31.71 5.91 10.13
C ALA A 32 -30.54 5.87 9.11
N PRO A 33 -30.24 4.69 8.52
CA PRO A 33 -29.09 4.51 7.64
C PRO A 33 -29.17 5.42 6.42
N VAL A 34 -28.01 5.89 5.94
CA VAL A 34 -27.88 6.72 4.74
C VAL A 34 -27.36 5.93 3.53
N SER A 35 -27.14 4.63 3.71
CA SER A 35 -26.69 3.67 2.71
C SER A 35 -27.20 2.28 3.09
N ASP A 36 -27.38 1.40 2.11
CA ASP A 36 -27.88 0.05 2.35
C ASP A 36 -26.78 -0.91 2.86
N SER A 37 -25.57 -0.41 3.11
CA SER A 37 -24.43 -1.21 3.53
C SER A 37 -23.51 -0.51 4.52
N ILE A 38 -22.82 -1.33 5.31
CA ILE A 38 -21.59 -0.98 6.03
C ILE A 38 -20.43 -1.73 5.38
N TYR A 39 -19.27 -1.08 5.27
CA TYR A 39 -18.06 -1.68 4.71
C TYR A 39 -16.98 -1.76 5.78
N ILE A 40 -16.20 -2.84 5.72
CA ILE A 40 -15.05 -3.10 6.57
C ILE A 40 -13.83 -3.21 5.67
N THR A 41 -12.76 -2.47 5.98
CA THR A 41 -11.49 -2.53 5.26
C THR A 41 -10.33 -2.74 6.23
N TYR A 42 -9.49 -3.74 6.01
CA TYR A 42 -8.33 -4.03 6.87
C TYR A 42 -7.23 -4.76 6.09
N ASN A 43 -5.99 -4.73 6.58
CA ASN A 43 -4.92 -5.51 5.99
C ASN A 43 -4.70 -6.81 6.79
N ASN A 44 -4.77 -7.96 6.11
CA ASN A 44 -4.59 -9.27 6.74
C ASN A 44 -3.25 -9.94 6.42
N SER A 45 -2.35 -9.22 5.73
CA SER A 45 -1.05 -9.74 5.32
C SER A 45 0.04 -8.76 5.65
N ARG A 46 1.17 -9.29 6.16
CA ARG A 46 2.34 -8.45 6.45
C ARG A 46 3.07 -8.03 5.18
N LEU A 47 2.95 -8.79 4.08
CA LEU A 47 3.68 -8.51 2.81
C LEU A 47 2.79 -7.91 1.72
N THR A 48 1.56 -8.40 1.61
CA THR A 48 0.66 -7.94 0.55
C THR A 48 -0.11 -6.74 1.07
N TYR A 49 0.11 -5.57 0.49
CA TYR A 49 -0.72 -4.38 0.73
C TYR A 49 -2.07 -4.47 0.01
N ASP A 50 -2.68 -5.66 -0.02
CA ASP A 50 -4.01 -5.89 -0.59
C ASP A 50 -5.02 -5.89 0.56
N PRO A 51 -5.73 -4.78 0.81
CA PRO A 51 -6.68 -4.73 1.90
C PRO A 51 -7.84 -5.70 1.64
N VAL A 52 -8.22 -6.45 2.67
CA VAL A 52 -9.52 -7.12 2.69
C VAL A 52 -10.60 -6.05 2.78
N GLN A 53 -11.54 -6.09 1.85
CA GLN A 53 -12.72 -5.23 1.82
C GLN A 53 -13.95 -6.11 1.83
N GLN A 54 -14.89 -5.83 2.73
CA GLN A 54 -16.13 -6.57 2.86
C GLN A 54 -17.29 -5.60 2.98
N GLY A 55 -18.27 -5.69 2.09
CA GLY A 55 -19.55 -4.99 2.20
C GLY A 55 -20.59 -5.88 2.88
N ILE A 56 -21.32 -5.31 3.82
CA ILE A 56 -22.35 -5.99 4.60
C ILE A 56 -23.67 -5.25 4.38
N LEU A 57 -24.63 -5.93 3.75
CA LEU A 57 -25.98 -5.41 3.55
C LEU A 57 -26.69 -5.25 4.89
N LEU A 58 -27.37 -4.12 5.06
CA LEU A 58 -28.22 -3.88 6.22
C LEU A 58 -29.58 -4.54 6.00
N ASN A 59 -30.15 -5.07 7.07
CA ASN A 59 -31.56 -5.44 7.11
C ASN A 59 -32.44 -4.19 7.02
N ARG A 60 -33.74 -4.36 6.72
CA ARG A 60 -34.71 -3.26 6.61
C ARG A 60 -34.79 -2.38 7.87
N ASP A 61 -34.48 -2.94 9.03
CA ASP A 61 -34.49 -2.25 10.32
C ASP A 61 -33.12 -1.65 10.71
N GLY A 62 -32.15 -1.66 9.79
CA GLY A 62 -30.79 -1.17 9.97
C GLY A 62 -29.85 -2.14 10.69
N SER A 63 -30.32 -3.34 11.07
CA SER A 63 -29.47 -4.34 11.73
C SER A 63 -28.52 -5.04 10.75
N PHE A 64 -27.39 -5.53 11.24
CA PHE A 64 -26.41 -6.30 10.47
C PHE A 64 -25.63 -7.26 11.37
N SER A 65 -25.00 -8.25 10.75
CA SER A 65 -24.08 -9.17 11.42
C SER A 65 -23.07 -9.70 10.41
N THR A 66 -21.82 -9.82 10.85
CA THR A 66 -20.74 -10.37 10.04
C THR A 66 -19.63 -10.96 10.90
N THR A 67 -18.80 -11.76 10.25
CA THR A 67 -17.56 -12.29 10.80
C THR A 67 -16.42 -12.05 9.83
N PHE A 68 -15.23 -11.74 10.33
CA PHE A 68 -14.03 -11.62 9.52
C PHE A 68 -12.80 -12.04 10.32
N SER A 69 -11.75 -12.48 9.62
CA SER A 69 -10.57 -13.04 10.28
C SER A 69 -9.41 -12.07 10.28
N VAL A 70 -8.83 -11.82 11.45
CA VAL A 70 -7.58 -11.07 11.61
C VAL A 70 -6.51 -11.98 12.17
N SER A 71 -5.28 -11.81 11.69
CA SER A 71 -4.14 -12.64 12.13
C SER A 71 -3.33 -12.01 13.26
N GLU A 72 -3.47 -10.70 13.47
CA GLU A 72 -2.68 -9.93 14.43
C GLU A 72 -3.60 -9.31 15.50
N ARG A 73 -3.06 -9.17 16.71
CA ARG A 73 -3.73 -8.41 17.76
C ARG A 73 -3.71 -6.92 17.45
N PHE A 74 -4.74 -6.20 17.88
CA PHE A 74 -4.91 -4.77 17.67
C PHE A 74 -4.77 -4.34 16.20
N THR A 75 -5.34 -5.14 15.29
CA THR A 75 -5.43 -4.85 13.87
C THR A 75 -6.32 -3.63 13.64
N PRO A 76 -5.82 -2.55 13.01
CA PRO A 76 -6.66 -1.43 12.59
C PRO A 76 -7.59 -1.83 11.44
N VAL A 77 -8.84 -1.39 11.53
CA VAL A 77 -9.93 -1.66 10.61
C VAL A 77 -10.65 -0.34 10.33
N ILE A 78 -10.91 -0.03 9.06
CA ILE A 78 -11.72 1.11 8.67
C ILE A 78 -13.16 0.64 8.46
N LEU A 79 -14.07 1.19 9.26
CA LEU A 79 -15.50 1.11 9.02
C LEU A 79 -15.93 2.24 8.09
N LYS A 80 -16.84 1.96 7.16
CA LYS A 80 -17.44 2.97 6.28
C LYS A 80 -18.94 2.76 6.15
N HIS A 81 -19.69 3.84 6.28
CA HIS A 81 -21.13 3.88 5.98
C HIS A 81 -21.45 5.19 5.26
N GLY A 82 -22.07 5.10 4.08
CA GLY A 82 -22.20 6.25 3.19
C GLY A 82 -20.84 6.87 2.88
N GLY A 83 -20.70 8.18 3.11
CA GLY A 83 -19.44 8.92 2.93
C GLY A 83 -18.53 8.97 4.17
N MET A 84 -18.98 8.46 5.31
CA MET A 84 -18.27 8.59 6.60
C MET A 84 -17.39 7.37 6.88
N LYS A 85 -16.26 7.60 7.55
CA LYS A 85 -15.29 6.57 7.94
C LYS A 85 -14.97 6.69 9.44
N ALA A 86 -14.74 5.55 10.09
CA ALA A 86 -14.26 5.50 11.47
C ALA A 86 -13.21 4.39 11.66
N ASP A 87 -12.27 4.59 12.58
CA ASP A 87 -11.37 3.52 13.00
C ASP A 87 -12.08 2.56 13.95
N LEU A 88 -11.72 1.30 13.79
CA LEU A 88 -12.02 0.21 14.70
C LEU A 88 -10.71 -0.56 14.91
N VAL A 89 -10.37 -0.89 16.14
CA VAL A 89 -9.19 -1.72 16.44
C VAL A 89 -9.65 -3.04 17.05
N VAL A 90 -9.29 -4.15 16.43
CA VAL A 90 -9.75 -5.50 16.82
C VAL A 90 -8.61 -6.48 17.00
N GLU A 91 -8.85 -7.54 17.75
CA GLU A 91 -7.98 -8.72 17.81
C GLU A 91 -8.83 -10.00 17.69
N PRO A 92 -8.20 -11.16 17.39
CA PRO A 92 -8.90 -12.44 17.35
C PRO A 92 -9.80 -12.68 18.56
N GLY A 93 -11.03 -13.14 18.31
CA GLY A 93 -12.00 -13.48 19.34
C GLY A 93 -12.87 -12.32 19.82
N TYR A 94 -12.68 -11.09 19.33
CA TYR A 94 -13.59 -9.97 19.64
C TYR A 94 -15.02 -10.28 19.20
N ASP A 95 -15.98 -9.90 20.05
CA ASP A 95 -17.42 -10.02 19.80
C ASP A 95 -18.07 -8.68 20.16
N LEU A 96 -18.28 -7.87 19.13
CA LEU A 96 -18.67 -6.47 19.25
C LEU A 96 -20.10 -6.24 18.77
N GLU A 97 -20.91 -5.65 19.64
CA GLU A 97 -22.21 -5.05 19.28
C GLU A 97 -22.00 -3.55 19.02
N LEU A 98 -22.20 -3.11 17.77
CA LEU A 98 -22.04 -1.74 17.30
C LEU A 98 -23.41 -1.03 17.20
N GLY A 99 -23.50 0.16 17.75
CA GLY A 99 -24.61 1.09 17.50
C GLY A 99 -24.10 2.41 16.92
N ALA A 100 -24.84 2.97 15.96
CA ALA A 100 -24.53 4.27 15.35
C ALA A 100 -25.78 4.94 14.75
N GLU A 101 -25.72 6.25 14.58
CA GLU A 101 -26.67 7.04 13.81
C GLU A 101 -26.15 7.24 12.38
N GLY A 102 -26.95 6.91 11.37
CA GLY A 102 -26.51 6.88 9.97
C GLY A 102 -25.98 8.22 9.46
N LYS A 103 -26.56 9.35 9.90
CA LYS A 103 -26.11 10.70 9.53
C LYS A 103 -24.90 11.22 10.33
N LYS A 104 -24.48 10.51 11.36
CA LYS A 104 -23.36 10.87 12.25
C LYS A 104 -22.49 9.64 12.49
N PHE A 105 -22.30 8.81 11.48
CA PHE A 105 -21.74 7.47 11.64
C PHE A 105 -20.35 7.51 12.27
N ASP A 106 -19.50 8.46 11.88
CA ASP A 106 -18.14 8.64 12.40
C ASP A 106 -18.05 9.22 13.82
N SER A 107 -19.15 9.74 14.37
CA SER A 107 -19.19 10.49 15.64
C SER A 107 -20.25 9.99 16.62
N SER A 108 -20.95 8.89 16.31
CA SER A 108 -22.00 8.30 17.15
C SER A 108 -21.79 6.82 17.45
N LEU A 109 -20.64 6.27 17.03
CA LEU A 109 -20.27 4.88 17.28
C LEU A 109 -20.14 4.62 18.77
N HIS A 110 -20.81 3.57 19.21
CA HIS A 110 -20.67 3.01 20.54
C HIS A 110 -20.66 1.49 20.44
N TYR A 111 -19.93 0.86 21.35
CA TYR A 111 -19.70 -0.58 21.33
C TYR A 111 -20.06 -1.20 22.67
N LYS A 112 -20.56 -2.44 22.60
CA LYS A 112 -20.68 -3.35 23.74
C LYS A 112 -20.05 -4.70 23.37
N GLY A 113 -19.95 -5.58 24.36
CA GLY A 113 -19.39 -6.92 24.19
C GLY A 113 -17.89 -6.99 24.45
N TYR A 114 -17.26 -8.07 24.01
CA TYR A 114 -15.86 -8.34 24.28
C TYR A 114 -14.97 -7.55 23.31
N GLY A 115 -14.11 -6.69 23.87
CA GLY A 115 -13.23 -5.77 23.13
C GLY A 115 -13.77 -4.34 22.97
N HIS A 116 -14.92 -4.03 23.59
CA HIS A 116 -15.59 -2.74 23.42
C HIS A 116 -14.79 -1.55 23.95
N GLU A 117 -13.94 -1.73 24.95
CA GLU A 117 -13.11 -0.66 25.53
C GLU A 117 -12.11 -0.13 24.49
N VAL A 118 -11.47 -1.03 23.76
CA VAL A 118 -10.52 -0.70 22.68
C VAL A 118 -11.25 -0.12 21.47
N ALA A 119 -12.38 -0.72 21.07
CA ALA A 119 -13.19 -0.23 19.96
C ALA A 119 -13.76 1.16 20.23
N GLY A 120 -14.25 1.40 21.45
CA GLY A 120 -14.75 2.69 21.90
C GLY A 120 -13.67 3.76 21.92
N PHE A 121 -12.47 3.43 22.42
CA PHE A 121 -11.33 4.34 22.38
C PHE A 121 -10.93 4.71 20.95
N ALA A 122 -10.86 3.75 20.02
CA ALA A 122 -10.54 4.02 18.62
C ALA A 122 -11.57 4.93 17.94
N ALA A 123 -12.87 4.69 18.17
CA ALA A 123 -13.92 5.54 17.63
C ALA A 123 -13.89 6.96 18.21
N GLN A 124 -13.66 7.09 19.52
CA GLN A 124 -13.48 8.38 20.19
C GLN A 124 -12.26 9.13 19.62
N HIS A 125 -11.15 8.41 19.40
CA HIS A 125 -9.96 8.97 18.76
C HIS A 125 -10.25 9.47 17.35
N THR A 126 -10.97 8.70 16.53
CA THR A 126 -11.36 9.18 15.19
C THR A 126 -12.17 10.46 15.25
N MET A 127 -13.13 10.57 16.17
CA MET A 127 -13.94 11.78 16.31
C MET A 127 -13.10 13.00 16.70
N ASP A 128 -12.17 12.83 17.64
CA ASP A 128 -11.37 13.93 18.18
C ASP A 128 -10.19 14.32 17.29
N ARG A 129 -9.60 13.36 16.58
CA ARG A 129 -8.27 13.49 15.95
C ARG A 129 -8.21 13.01 14.50
N GLY A 130 -9.30 12.48 13.96
CA GLY A 130 -9.38 11.89 12.62
C GLY A 130 -8.78 10.48 12.54
N LEU A 131 -8.81 9.89 11.35
CA LEU A 131 -8.38 8.51 11.15
C LEU A 131 -6.91 8.28 11.53
N MET A 132 -6.59 7.12 12.10
CA MET A 132 -5.21 6.71 12.41
C MET A 132 -4.31 6.76 11.15
N GLU A 133 -4.83 6.37 9.98
CA GLU A 133 -4.10 6.42 8.70
C GLU A 133 -3.77 7.85 8.24
N ASN A 134 -4.55 8.85 8.70
CA ASN A 134 -4.35 10.26 8.36
C ASN A 134 -3.22 10.91 9.17
N TYR A 135 -2.57 10.19 10.08
CA TYR A 135 -1.46 10.73 10.88
C TYR A 135 -0.32 11.29 10.00
N LEU A 136 0.00 10.62 8.88
CA LEU A 136 0.99 11.12 7.91
C LEU A 136 0.59 12.45 7.26
N LEU A 137 -0.71 12.72 7.10
CA LEU A 137 -1.19 13.95 6.49
C LEU A 137 -0.85 15.17 7.36
N LYS A 138 -0.73 14.99 8.69
CA LYS A 138 -0.28 16.06 9.61
C LYS A 138 1.14 16.55 9.30
N MET A 139 1.93 15.74 8.60
CA MET A 139 3.34 16.01 8.29
C MET A 139 3.53 16.66 6.91
N GLN A 140 2.56 16.52 6.00
CA GLN A 140 2.67 17.06 4.64
C GLN A 140 3.02 18.56 4.58
N PRO A 141 2.43 19.44 5.41
CA PRO A 141 2.78 20.86 5.40
C PRO A 141 4.22 21.13 5.86
N ARG A 142 4.85 20.18 6.56
CA ARG A 142 6.17 20.30 7.20
C ARG A 142 7.32 19.88 6.28
N PHE A 143 7.06 19.27 5.12
CA PHE A 143 8.15 18.84 4.23
C PHE A 143 8.99 20.00 3.68
N GLY A 144 8.53 21.25 3.77
CA GLY A 144 9.34 22.44 3.46
C GLY A 144 10.31 22.86 4.58
N ASP A 145 10.14 22.34 5.79
CA ASP A 145 10.95 22.71 6.96
C ASP A 145 12.38 22.15 6.86
N THR A 146 13.30 22.66 7.68
CA THR A 146 14.64 22.06 7.84
C THR A 146 14.56 20.74 8.59
N ALA A 147 15.60 19.89 8.47
CA ALA A 147 15.61 18.56 9.10
C ALA A 147 15.41 18.63 10.62
N ALA A 148 16.09 19.57 11.29
CA ALA A 148 15.95 19.79 12.73
C ALA A 148 14.54 20.26 13.13
N THR A 149 13.95 21.20 12.37
CA THR A 149 12.59 21.67 12.63
C THR A 149 11.57 20.56 12.39
N PHE A 150 11.66 19.86 11.26
CA PHE A 150 10.78 18.75 10.94
C PHE A 150 10.81 17.70 12.05
N LYS A 151 12.01 17.28 12.48
CA LYS A 151 12.17 16.31 13.55
C LYS A 151 11.48 16.73 14.85
N LYS A 152 11.72 17.97 15.30
CA LYS A 152 11.08 18.52 16.50
C LYS A 152 9.55 18.49 16.39
N GLU A 153 9.00 18.78 15.22
CA GLU A 153 7.55 18.77 14.99
C GLU A 153 6.98 17.35 14.98
N ILE A 154 7.70 16.38 14.43
CA ILE A 154 7.31 14.95 14.50
C ILE A 154 7.31 14.46 15.94
N GLU A 155 8.33 14.80 16.73
CA GLU A 155 8.38 14.48 18.16
C GLU A 155 7.22 15.13 18.92
N ALA A 156 6.86 16.38 18.59
CA ALA A 156 5.71 17.05 19.21
C ALA A 156 4.38 16.35 18.88
N LEU A 157 4.17 15.95 17.61
CA LEU A 157 2.98 15.20 17.19
C LEU A 157 2.86 13.86 17.93
N GLU A 158 3.97 13.15 18.14
CA GLU A 158 3.97 11.91 18.92
C GLU A 158 3.55 12.16 20.37
N GLN A 159 4.10 13.21 21.00
CA GLN A 159 3.76 13.57 22.38
C GLN A 159 2.29 13.97 22.54
N GLU A 160 1.69 14.59 21.52
CA GLU A 160 0.25 14.87 21.53
C GLU A 160 -0.59 13.58 21.56
N GLU A 161 -0.22 12.57 20.79
CA GLU A 161 -0.93 11.27 20.77
C GLU A 161 -0.75 10.51 22.09
N VAL A 162 0.45 10.59 22.71
CA VAL A 162 0.70 10.05 24.05
C VAL A 162 -0.11 10.78 25.11
N LEU A 163 -0.19 12.11 25.05
CA LEU A 163 -1.01 12.90 25.97
C LEU A 163 -2.50 12.57 25.81
N TYR A 164 -2.97 12.41 24.57
CA TYR A 164 -4.33 11.99 24.28
C TYR A 164 -4.62 10.61 24.92
N LEU A 165 -3.75 9.63 24.72
CA LEU A 165 -3.87 8.31 25.35
C LEU A 165 -3.96 8.43 26.88
N ASN A 166 -3.06 9.18 27.51
CA ASN A 166 -3.02 9.34 28.97
C ASN A 166 -4.34 9.91 29.54
N ASN A 167 -4.99 10.81 28.81
CA ASN A 167 -6.26 11.41 29.22
C ASN A 167 -7.47 10.49 29.01
N HIS A 168 -7.34 9.45 28.18
CA HIS A 168 -8.46 8.59 27.77
C HIS A 168 -8.21 7.09 28.06
N MET A 169 -7.10 6.71 28.70
CA MET A 169 -6.72 5.31 28.91
C MET A 169 -7.47 4.60 30.06
N SER A 170 -8.36 5.29 30.76
CA SER A 170 -9.13 4.69 31.86
C SER A 170 -9.96 3.52 31.35
N GLY A 171 -9.75 2.33 31.92
CA GLY A 171 -10.41 1.09 31.51
C GLY A 171 -9.74 0.33 30.37
N LEU A 172 -8.68 0.88 29.76
CA LEU A 172 -7.92 0.18 28.73
C LEU A 172 -6.96 -0.84 29.34
N ARG A 173 -6.78 -1.95 28.63
CA ARG A 173 -5.77 -2.97 28.97
C ARG A 173 -4.36 -2.43 28.74
N THR A 174 -3.44 -2.80 29.63
CA THR A 174 -2.03 -2.34 29.57
C THR A 174 -1.34 -2.70 28.26
N ASP A 175 -1.65 -3.86 27.68
CA ASP A 175 -1.06 -4.29 26.41
C ASP A 175 -1.57 -3.50 25.21
N PHE A 176 -2.82 -3.03 25.24
CA PHE A 176 -3.32 -2.07 24.24
C PHE A 176 -2.66 -0.69 24.39
N VAL A 177 -2.51 -0.19 25.62
CA VAL A 177 -1.80 1.06 25.90
C VAL A 177 -0.37 1.00 25.34
N GLN A 178 0.33 -0.12 25.56
CA GLN A 178 1.66 -0.32 25.00
C GLN A 178 1.63 -0.39 23.46
N PHE A 179 0.66 -1.09 22.87
CA PHE A 179 0.48 -1.12 21.42
C PHE A 179 0.30 0.28 20.84
N TRP A 180 -0.56 1.11 21.45
CA TRP A 180 -0.85 2.46 20.97
C TRP A 180 0.38 3.36 20.97
N VAL A 181 1.11 3.39 22.09
CA VAL A 181 2.38 4.14 22.17
C VAL A 181 3.38 3.64 21.13
N THR A 182 3.52 2.33 21.01
CA THR A 182 4.42 1.70 20.03
C THR A 182 4.01 2.05 18.60
N TYR A 183 2.71 2.07 18.30
CA TYR A 183 2.18 2.38 16.98
C TYR A 183 2.62 3.78 16.55
N TYR A 184 2.38 4.81 17.37
CA TYR A 184 2.72 6.18 17.03
C TYR A 184 4.22 6.46 17.08
N HIS A 185 4.97 5.83 17.98
CA HIS A 185 6.43 5.95 18.02
C HIS A 185 7.08 5.48 16.71
N PHE A 186 6.73 4.27 16.24
CA PHE A 186 7.27 3.79 14.97
C PHE A 186 6.68 4.53 13.76
N PHE A 187 5.50 5.14 13.88
CA PHE A 187 4.97 6.01 12.84
C PHE A 187 5.82 7.28 12.69
N SER A 188 6.21 7.89 13.81
CA SER A 188 7.13 9.02 13.85
C SER A 188 8.50 8.66 13.26
N TYR A 189 9.06 7.50 13.61
CA TYR A 189 10.31 7.04 13.01
C TYR A 189 10.19 6.83 11.51
N PHE A 190 9.11 6.20 11.05
CA PHE A 190 8.84 6.07 9.63
C PHE A 190 8.78 7.45 8.94
N ALA A 191 8.13 8.44 9.55
CA ALA A 191 8.06 9.79 9.00
C ALA A 191 9.44 10.45 8.85
N LEU A 192 10.30 10.34 9.86
CA LEU A 192 11.68 10.82 9.79
C LEU A 192 12.44 10.12 8.66
N LEU A 193 12.24 8.82 8.47
CA LEU A 193 12.85 8.04 7.38
C LEU A 193 12.37 8.48 5.99
N GLN A 194 11.15 8.99 5.85
CA GLN A 194 10.62 9.50 4.57
C GLN A 194 11.06 10.94 4.26
N TYR A 195 11.39 11.73 5.29
CA TYR A 195 11.71 13.16 5.16
C TYR A 195 12.75 13.48 4.08
N PRO A 196 13.90 12.79 3.95
CA PRO A 196 14.97 13.25 3.06
C PRO A 196 14.54 13.38 1.60
N LEU A 197 13.76 12.41 1.10
CA LEU A 197 13.23 12.44 -0.27
C LEU A 197 12.06 13.42 -0.40
N LEU A 198 11.11 13.39 0.54
CA LEU A 198 9.91 14.22 0.48
C LEU A 198 10.23 15.71 0.62
N HIS A 199 11.26 16.06 1.38
CA HIS A 199 11.77 17.43 1.47
C HIS A 199 12.27 17.94 0.11
N GLU A 200 13.06 17.14 -0.60
CA GLU A 200 13.53 17.52 -1.94
C GLU A 200 12.38 17.65 -2.93
N MET A 201 11.40 16.74 -2.86
CA MET A 201 10.21 16.81 -3.72
C MET A 201 9.41 18.10 -3.47
N ALA A 202 9.21 18.46 -2.20
CA ALA A 202 8.52 19.69 -1.81
C ALA A 202 9.29 20.94 -2.25
N LYS A 203 10.60 20.98 -1.97
CA LYS A 203 11.49 22.10 -2.30
C LYS A 203 11.60 22.34 -3.81
N GLN A 204 11.74 21.27 -4.59
CA GLN A 204 11.91 21.33 -6.04
C GLN A 204 10.57 21.32 -6.79
N LYS A 205 9.44 21.12 -6.09
CA LYS A 205 8.08 20.98 -6.65
C LYS A 205 8.03 19.93 -7.76
N THR A 206 8.72 18.82 -7.56
CA THR A 206 8.82 17.73 -8.54
C THR A 206 8.82 16.38 -7.83
N TYR A 207 8.25 15.38 -8.50
CA TYR A 207 8.36 13.98 -8.07
C TYR A 207 9.67 13.33 -8.54
N TYR A 208 10.47 14.03 -9.36
CA TYR A 208 11.71 13.54 -9.94
C TYR A 208 12.91 14.19 -9.27
N VAL A 209 13.26 13.66 -8.10
CA VAL A 209 14.47 14.07 -7.38
C VAL A 209 15.66 13.31 -7.96
N LYS A 210 16.69 14.03 -8.41
CA LYS A 210 17.94 13.43 -8.92
C LYS A 210 18.91 13.05 -7.82
N GLN A 211 18.94 13.83 -6.75
CA GLN A 211 19.81 13.62 -5.60
C GLN A 211 19.16 14.16 -4.33
N VAL A 212 19.44 13.53 -3.20
CA VAL A 212 19.05 14.02 -1.88
C VAL A 212 20.24 14.70 -1.24
N SER A 213 20.05 15.92 -0.71
CA SER A 213 21.10 16.62 0.03
C SER A 213 21.53 15.80 1.26
N PRO A 214 22.83 15.58 1.51
CA PRO A 214 23.33 14.89 2.71
C PRO A 214 22.79 15.48 4.01
N ALA A 215 22.60 16.81 4.06
CA ALA A 215 22.05 17.49 5.23
C ALA A 215 20.64 17.02 5.61
N ASN A 216 19.85 16.52 4.65
CA ASN A 216 18.48 16.07 4.95
C ASN A 216 18.48 14.75 5.76
N TYR A 217 19.55 13.96 5.69
CA TYR A 217 19.70 12.73 6.49
C TYR A 217 20.04 13.02 7.96
N GLU A 218 20.25 14.28 8.35
CA GLU A 218 20.34 14.65 9.77
C GLU A 218 19.08 14.21 10.55
N SER A 219 17.91 14.23 9.90
CA SER A 219 16.62 13.80 10.45
C SER A 219 16.60 12.36 10.98
N ILE A 220 17.52 11.50 10.52
CA ILE A 220 17.57 10.07 10.86
C ILE A 220 18.85 9.68 11.62
N SER A 221 19.72 10.64 11.92
CA SER A 221 21.08 10.41 12.41
C SER A 221 21.14 9.77 13.81
N ASP A 222 20.09 9.97 14.61
CA ASP A 222 19.97 9.47 15.98
C ASP A 222 18.90 8.38 16.15
N ILE A 223 18.27 7.94 15.06
CA ILE A 223 17.34 6.81 15.11
C ILE A 223 18.13 5.57 15.51
N VAL A 224 17.78 4.99 16.66
CA VAL A 224 18.39 3.78 17.22
C VAL A 224 17.76 2.51 16.66
N ASP A 225 18.48 1.39 16.77
CA ASP A 225 17.99 0.06 16.36
C ASP A 225 17.06 -0.50 17.44
N LEU A 226 15.75 -0.47 17.20
CA LEU A 226 14.72 -0.95 18.12
C LEU A 226 14.04 -2.21 17.59
N PHE A 227 14.83 -3.21 17.22
CA PHE A 227 14.26 -4.43 16.63
C PHE A 227 13.78 -5.43 17.69
N SER A 228 12.56 -5.94 17.50
CA SER A 228 12.00 -7.00 18.33
C SER A 228 10.98 -7.82 17.52
N ASP A 229 11.09 -9.15 17.62
CA ASP A 229 10.13 -10.09 17.01
C ASP A 229 8.71 -9.88 17.54
N SER A 230 8.56 -9.46 18.81
CA SER A 230 7.25 -9.20 19.43
C SER A 230 6.50 -8.03 18.80
N LEU A 231 7.21 -7.13 18.11
CA LEU A 231 6.63 -5.93 17.51
C LEU A 231 6.14 -6.16 16.08
N LEU A 232 6.37 -7.33 15.50
CA LEU A 232 5.94 -7.63 14.12
C LEU A 232 4.44 -7.55 13.90
N GLY A 233 3.61 -7.61 14.95
CA GLY A 233 2.17 -7.36 14.85
C GLY A 233 1.83 -5.89 14.57
N VAL A 234 2.70 -4.96 14.96
CA VAL A 234 2.49 -3.50 14.83
C VAL A 234 2.80 -3.06 13.39
N PRO A 235 1.83 -2.52 12.63
CA PRO A 235 2.06 -2.13 11.24
C PRO A 235 3.15 -1.08 11.04
N THR A 236 3.21 -0.07 11.90
CA THR A 236 4.20 1.02 11.80
C THR A 236 5.61 0.56 12.15
N TYR A 237 5.77 -0.43 13.04
CA TYR A 237 7.07 -1.09 13.27
C TYR A 237 7.60 -1.73 12.00
N ARG A 238 6.73 -2.43 11.25
CA ARG A 238 7.11 -3.03 9.97
C ARG A 238 7.54 -1.96 8.96
N MET A 239 6.84 -0.82 8.89
CA MET A 239 7.22 0.31 8.04
C MET A 239 8.61 0.88 8.42
N TYR A 240 8.94 0.94 9.71
CA TYR A 240 10.28 1.31 10.18
C TYR A 240 11.35 0.28 9.75
N VAL A 241 11.10 -1.01 9.98
CA VAL A 241 12.00 -2.11 9.60
C VAL A 241 12.31 -2.09 8.10
N ASP A 242 11.27 -1.85 7.28
CA ASP A 242 11.38 -1.82 5.82
C ASP A 242 12.26 -0.67 5.30
N GLN A 243 12.38 0.43 6.04
CA GLN A 243 13.02 1.66 5.56
C GLN A 243 14.37 1.95 6.22
N LEU A 244 14.61 1.52 7.46
CA LEU A 244 15.75 1.99 8.26
C LEU A 244 17.10 1.78 7.56
N TYR A 245 17.42 0.53 7.21
CA TYR A 245 18.71 0.21 6.61
C TYR A 245 18.86 0.77 5.19
N LYS A 246 17.77 0.86 4.43
CA LYS A 246 17.79 1.53 3.13
C LYS A 246 18.15 3.01 3.27
N MET A 247 17.55 3.71 4.24
CA MET A 247 17.83 5.13 4.47
C MET A 247 19.23 5.37 5.04
N ARG A 248 19.74 4.51 5.91
CA ARG A 248 21.13 4.58 6.38
C ARG A 248 22.14 4.34 5.25
N MET A 249 21.85 3.42 4.34
CA MET A 249 22.68 3.19 3.15
C MET A 249 22.70 4.43 2.24
N ASN A 250 21.53 5.03 2.01
CA ASN A 250 21.44 6.30 1.28
C ASN A 250 22.24 7.41 1.96
N ALA A 251 22.15 7.56 3.29
CA ALA A 251 22.92 8.54 4.05
C ALA A 251 24.45 8.32 3.96
N ALA A 252 24.87 7.06 3.82
CA ALA A 252 26.26 6.67 3.59
C ALA A 252 26.73 6.83 2.12
N GLY A 253 25.89 7.38 1.23
CA GLY A 253 26.23 7.63 -0.17
C GLY A 253 25.89 6.49 -1.12
N PHE A 254 25.35 5.36 -0.63
CA PHE A 254 24.83 4.27 -1.47
C PHE A 254 23.39 4.60 -1.89
N VAL A 255 23.19 5.76 -2.50
CA VAL A 255 21.88 6.24 -2.92
C VAL A 255 21.45 5.53 -4.19
N ASN A 256 20.30 4.87 -4.12
CA ASN A 256 19.60 4.37 -5.29
C ASN A 256 18.28 5.11 -5.43
N MET A 257 18.21 6.02 -6.39
CA MET A 257 16.96 6.73 -6.69
C MET A 257 15.99 5.79 -7.39
N PRO A 258 14.67 5.92 -7.18
CA PRO A 258 13.68 5.07 -7.84
C PRO A 258 13.76 5.01 -9.38
N ASN A 259 14.43 5.99 -10.00
CA ASN A 259 14.61 6.09 -11.46
C ASN A 259 16.09 5.94 -11.91
N ASP A 260 17.01 5.47 -11.05
CA ASP A 260 18.41 5.22 -11.47
C ASP A 260 18.42 4.10 -12.52
N PRO A 261 18.94 4.33 -13.74
CA PRO A 261 18.98 3.30 -14.78
C PRO A 261 19.94 2.14 -14.45
N ASP A 262 20.87 2.33 -13.52
CA ASP A 262 21.84 1.31 -13.13
C ASP A 262 21.22 0.27 -12.18
N GLU A 263 20.72 -0.82 -12.77
CA GLU A 263 20.10 -1.91 -12.03
C GLU A 263 21.06 -2.59 -11.06
N ALA A 264 22.35 -2.65 -11.39
CA ALA A 264 23.35 -3.33 -10.57
C ALA A 264 23.51 -2.64 -9.21
N LYS A 265 23.43 -1.32 -9.16
CA LYS A 265 23.41 -0.57 -7.89
C LYS A 265 22.17 -0.90 -7.06
N ARG A 266 21.02 -1.06 -7.70
CA ARG A 266 19.76 -1.42 -7.01
C ARG A 266 19.88 -2.80 -6.37
N TYR A 267 20.38 -3.76 -7.14
CA TYR A 267 20.66 -5.12 -6.70
C TYR A 267 21.62 -5.15 -5.51
N GLN A 268 22.73 -4.40 -5.60
CA GLN A 268 23.71 -4.32 -4.53
C GLN A 268 23.14 -3.72 -3.24
N GLN A 269 22.33 -2.66 -3.35
CA GLN A 269 21.70 -2.04 -2.18
C GLN A 269 20.76 -3.02 -1.48
N ASP A 270 19.85 -3.67 -2.21
CA ASP A 270 18.90 -4.60 -1.61
C ASP A 270 19.60 -5.83 -1.00
N ASP A 271 20.63 -6.36 -1.66
CA ASP A 271 21.43 -7.46 -1.12
C ASP A 271 22.14 -7.06 0.18
N SER A 272 22.64 -5.82 0.25
CA SER A 272 23.27 -5.27 1.45
C SER A 272 22.25 -5.06 2.58
N VAL A 273 21.07 -4.54 2.28
CA VAL A 273 19.99 -4.38 3.26
C VAL A 273 19.54 -5.74 3.80
N MET A 274 19.39 -6.76 2.94
CA MET A 274 19.07 -8.12 3.35
C MET A 274 20.16 -8.71 4.26
N TYR A 275 21.44 -8.50 3.92
CA TYR A 275 22.55 -8.94 4.76
C TYR A 275 22.53 -8.27 6.15
N MET A 276 22.33 -6.94 6.18
CA MET A 276 22.23 -6.19 7.44
C MET A 276 21.04 -6.67 8.28
N ALA A 277 19.88 -6.92 7.67
CA ALA A 277 18.72 -7.47 8.35
C ALA A 277 19.04 -8.82 8.99
N ILE A 278 19.70 -9.73 8.26
CA ILE A 278 20.11 -11.05 8.79
C ILE A 278 21.13 -10.93 9.93
N ALA A 279 22.06 -9.98 9.84
CA ALA A 279 23.14 -9.82 10.80
C ALA A 279 22.70 -9.16 12.12
N HIS A 280 21.70 -8.27 12.07
CA HIS A 280 21.41 -7.35 13.17
C HIS A 280 19.96 -7.35 13.66
N MET A 281 19.01 -7.94 12.93
CA MET A 281 17.64 -8.06 13.40
C MET A 281 17.40 -9.42 14.09
N PRO A 282 16.47 -9.49 15.05
CA PRO A 282 15.98 -10.75 15.61
C PRO A 282 15.38 -11.67 14.52
N PRO A 283 15.33 -13.01 14.75
CA PRO A 283 15.09 -13.98 13.69
C PRO A 283 13.79 -13.79 12.89
N LEU A 284 12.65 -13.51 13.54
CA LEU A 284 11.39 -13.32 12.81
C LEU A 284 11.36 -11.97 12.09
N THR A 285 11.95 -10.93 12.67
CA THR A 285 12.07 -9.62 12.03
C THR A 285 12.98 -9.67 10.82
N ALA A 286 14.13 -10.35 10.90
CA ALA A 286 15.00 -10.61 9.77
C ALA A 286 14.28 -11.39 8.67
N GLN A 287 13.57 -12.46 9.04
CA GLN A 287 12.79 -13.28 8.10
C GLN A 287 11.73 -12.44 7.36
N TYR A 288 11.03 -11.56 8.07
CA TYR A 288 10.05 -10.62 7.50
C TYR A 288 10.72 -9.61 6.55
N ALA A 289 11.79 -8.94 7.00
CA ALA A 289 12.46 -7.89 6.23
C ALA A 289 12.99 -8.44 4.90
N VAL A 290 13.66 -9.60 4.93
CA VAL A 290 14.14 -10.26 3.71
C VAL A 290 12.96 -10.69 2.82
N ALA A 291 11.90 -11.27 3.39
CA ALA A 291 10.73 -11.67 2.61
C ALA A 291 10.06 -10.48 1.90
N ASN A 292 9.98 -9.33 2.57
CA ASN A 292 9.40 -8.12 2.01
C ASN A 292 10.24 -7.57 0.85
N ILE A 293 11.57 -7.57 0.99
CA ILE A 293 12.48 -7.21 -0.11
C ILE A 293 12.33 -8.17 -1.28
N LEU A 294 12.28 -9.49 -1.04
CA LEU A 294 12.10 -10.47 -2.12
C LEU A 294 10.74 -10.34 -2.80
N TYR A 295 9.67 -10.12 -2.04
CA TYR A 295 8.35 -9.86 -2.60
C TYR A 295 8.33 -8.61 -3.47
N ALA A 296 9.01 -7.53 -3.04
CA ALA A 296 9.16 -6.32 -3.84
C ALA A 296 9.98 -6.57 -5.11
N ASN A 297 11.14 -7.22 -4.99
CA ASN A 297 12.04 -7.56 -6.09
C ASN A 297 11.37 -8.44 -7.14
N ALA A 298 10.55 -9.40 -6.71
CA ALA A 298 9.82 -10.28 -7.62
C ALA A 298 9.02 -9.51 -8.68
N ARG A 299 8.59 -8.27 -8.40
CA ARG A 299 7.79 -7.43 -9.31
C ARG A 299 8.57 -6.68 -10.37
N VAL A 300 9.88 -6.52 -10.19
CA VAL A 300 10.68 -5.59 -11.00
C VAL A 300 12.02 -6.16 -11.43
N TYR A 301 12.53 -7.20 -10.77
CA TYR A 301 13.84 -7.79 -11.08
C TYR A 301 13.69 -9.00 -12.01
N PRO A 302 14.76 -9.34 -12.78
CA PRO A 302 14.75 -10.48 -13.68
C PRO A 302 14.33 -11.78 -12.98
N LEU A 303 13.52 -12.60 -13.68
CA LEU A 303 12.96 -13.85 -13.13
C LEU A 303 14.03 -14.79 -12.58
N ALA A 304 15.13 -14.99 -13.32
CA ALA A 304 16.21 -15.87 -12.87
C ALA A 304 16.82 -15.42 -11.53
N ARG A 305 16.92 -14.10 -11.30
CA ARG A 305 17.42 -13.55 -10.04
C ARG A 305 16.42 -13.79 -8.90
N THR A 306 15.14 -13.54 -9.14
CA THR A 306 14.10 -13.64 -8.11
C THR A 306 13.81 -15.10 -7.74
N GLU A 307 13.85 -16.02 -8.71
CA GLU A 307 13.83 -17.48 -8.47
C GLU A 307 15.04 -17.90 -7.62
N HIS A 308 16.25 -17.45 -7.94
CA HIS A 308 17.44 -17.74 -7.14
C HIS A 308 17.36 -17.18 -5.70
N GLN A 309 16.92 -15.93 -5.56
CA GLN A 309 16.73 -15.31 -4.24
C GLN A 309 15.70 -16.08 -3.39
N LEU A 310 14.62 -16.57 -4.00
CA LEU A 310 13.63 -17.40 -3.32
C LEU A 310 14.23 -18.74 -2.85
N GLU A 311 15.04 -19.41 -3.66
CA GLU A 311 15.69 -20.66 -3.25
C GLU A 311 16.66 -20.45 -2.07
N MET A 312 17.43 -19.35 -2.10
CA MET A 312 18.27 -18.96 -0.96
C MET A 312 17.45 -18.67 0.30
N TYR A 313 16.30 -18.02 0.14
CA TYR A 313 15.36 -17.75 1.22
C TYR A 313 14.79 -19.04 1.82
N LYS A 314 14.33 -19.98 0.98
CA LYS A 314 13.85 -21.30 1.42
C LYS A 314 14.93 -22.10 2.14
N GLY A 315 16.17 -22.06 1.65
CA GLY A 315 17.29 -22.72 2.30
C GLY A 315 17.56 -22.21 3.72
N ARG A 316 17.32 -20.91 3.97
CA ARG A 316 17.49 -20.31 5.30
C ARG A 316 16.24 -20.44 6.19
N TRP A 317 15.04 -20.35 5.61
CA TRP A 317 13.77 -20.37 6.34
C TRP A 317 12.73 -21.27 5.64
N PRO A 318 12.89 -22.60 5.69
CA PRO A 318 12.05 -23.54 4.94
C PRO A 318 10.56 -23.51 5.35
N ASP A 319 10.28 -23.19 6.62
CA ASP A 319 8.91 -23.13 7.17
C ASP A 319 8.30 -21.72 7.11
N SER A 320 8.93 -20.79 6.41
CA SER A 320 8.42 -19.42 6.33
C SER A 320 7.08 -19.35 5.61
N ARG A 321 6.06 -18.83 6.29
CA ARG A 321 4.74 -18.53 5.72
C ARG A 321 4.78 -17.56 4.53
N TYR A 322 5.89 -16.84 4.34
CA TYR A 322 6.05 -15.89 3.24
C TYR A 322 6.44 -16.55 1.92
N ILE A 323 6.94 -17.79 1.93
CA ILE A 323 7.38 -18.51 0.73
C ILE A 323 6.27 -18.54 -0.33
N THR A 324 5.04 -18.90 0.05
CA THR A 324 3.91 -19.00 -0.88
C THR A 324 3.54 -17.65 -1.51
N LEU A 325 3.67 -16.54 -0.75
CA LEU A 325 3.39 -15.20 -1.26
C LEU A 325 4.42 -14.77 -2.32
N ILE A 326 5.71 -15.00 -2.03
CA ILE A 326 6.81 -14.69 -2.97
C ILE A 326 6.70 -15.59 -4.21
N GLN A 327 6.43 -16.89 -4.02
CA GLN A 327 6.19 -17.83 -5.13
C GLN A 327 5.04 -17.40 -6.02
N ARG A 328 3.90 -17.00 -5.45
CA ARG A 328 2.74 -16.51 -6.21
C ARG A 328 3.13 -15.26 -7.02
N GLN A 329 3.88 -14.35 -6.43
CA GLN A 329 4.36 -13.15 -7.13
C GLN A 329 5.29 -13.50 -8.30
N ILE A 330 6.25 -14.40 -8.11
CA ILE A 330 7.13 -14.88 -9.19
C ILE A 330 6.34 -15.58 -10.28
N ALA A 331 5.34 -16.40 -9.94
CA ALA A 331 4.49 -17.08 -10.92
C ALA A 331 3.68 -16.11 -11.78
N ILE A 332 3.14 -15.04 -11.18
CA ILE A 332 2.49 -13.94 -11.91
C ILE A 332 3.47 -13.34 -12.91
N MET A 333 4.68 -13.02 -12.45
CA MET A 333 5.69 -12.35 -13.29
C MET A 333 6.21 -13.25 -14.41
N LYS A 334 6.31 -14.55 -14.17
CA LYS A 334 6.64 -15.57 -15.17
C LYS A 334 5.60 -15.65 -16.28
N ARG A 335 4.32 -15.57 -15.93
CA ARG A 335 3.21 -15.52 -16.91
C ARG A 335 3.23 -14.24 -17.74
N LEU A 336 3.72 -13.15 -17.17
CA LEU A 336 3.79 -11.82 -17.81
C LEU A 336 5.13 -11.56 -18.51
N ALA A 337 6.05 -12.52 -18.51
CA ALA A 337 7.40 -12.36 -19.07
C ALA A 337 7.37 -12.06 -20.58
N LYS A 338 8.42 -11.40 -21.07
CA LYS A 338 8.59 -11.15 -22.50
C LYS A 338 8.44 -12.43 -23.32
N GLY A 339 7.68 -12.34 -24.42
CA GLY A 339 7.37 -13.45 -25.32
C GLY A 339 6.24 -14.36 -24.86
N GLN A 340 5.76 -14.24 -23.61
CA GLN A 340 4.55 -14.95 -23.19
C GLN A 340 3.31 -14.33 -23.84
N LYS A 341 2.32 -15.17 -24.16
CA LYS A 341 1.06 -14.73 -24.74
C LYS A 341 0.30 -13.85 -23.73
N ALA A 342 -0.15 -12.68 -24.17
CA ALA A 342 -1.00 -11.83 -23.35
C ALA A 342 -2.33 -12.54 -23.05
N MET A 343 -2.82 -12.40 -21.83
CA MET A 343 -4.08 -13.02 -21.42
C MET A 343 -5.24 -12.33 -22.14
N ASP A 344 -6.13 -13.12 -22.73
CA ASP A 344 -7.28 -12.57 -23.43
C ASP A 344 -8.39 -12.17 -22.44
N PHE A 345 -9.12 -11.12 -22.77
CA PHE A 345 -10.26 -10.66 -21.99
C PHE A 345 -11.24 -9.88 -22.85
N GLU A 346 -12.49 -9.83 -22.42
CA GLU A 346 -13.54 -9.05 -23.06
C GLU A 346 -13.40 -7.57 -22.74
N ILE A 347 -13.55 -6.74 -23.75
CA ILE A 347 -13.54 -5.29 -23.66
C ILE A 347 -14.98 -4.84 -23.87
N ASN A 348 -15.62 -4.49 -22.76
CA ASN A 348 -16.95 -3.88 -22.74
C ASN A 348 -16.77 -2.36 -22.78
N THR A 349 -17.09 -1.75 -23.92
CA THR A 349 -16.87 -0.30 -24.11
C THR A 349 -17.97 0.53 -23.44
N PRO A 350 -17.72 1.82 -23.16
CA PRO A 350 -18.74 2.71 -22.61
C PRO A 350 -20.02 2.79 -23.46
N GLN A 351 -19.91 2.58 -24.77
CA GLN A 351 -21.01 2.60 -25.73
C GLN A 351 -21.75 1.26 -25.86
N GLY A 352 -21.37 0.24 -25.07
CA GLY A 352 -21.97 -1.09 -25.10
C GLY A 352 -21.48 -1.98 -26.25
N ALA A 353 -20.38 -1.62 -26.90
CA ALA A 353 -19.73 -2.52 -27.87
C ALA A 353 -18.90 -3.58 -27.13
N HIS A 354 -18.80 -4.76 -27.74
CA HIS A 354 -18.05 -5.90 -27.22
C HIS A 354 -16.95 -6.28 -28.22
N THR A 355 -15.71 -6.34 -27.75
CA THR A 355 -14.56 -6.88 -28.50
C THR A 355 -13.66 -7.66 -27.53
N LYS A 356 -12.56 -8.24 -28.01
CA LYS A 356 -11.57 -8.92 -27.18
C LYS A 356 -10.18 -8.37 -27.41
N LEU A 357 -9.29 -8.51 -26.43
CA LEU A 357 -7.89 -8.13 -26.61
C LEU A 357 -7.27 -8.89 -27.79
N SER A 358 -7.59 -10.18 -27.93
CA SER A 358 -7.09 -11.02 -29.03
C SER A 358 -7.56 -10.60 -30.42
N GLU A 359 -8.69 -9.89 -30.53
CA GLU A 359 -9.19 -9.35 -31.80
C GLU A 359 -8.36 -8.15 -32.29
N LEU A 360 -7.53 -7.56 -31.42
CA LEU A 360 -6.60 -6.49 -31.77
C LEU A 360 -5.26 -7.01 -32.32
N LYS A 361 -5.10 -8.34 -32.45
CA LYS A 361 -3.90 -8.96 -33.03
C LYS A 361 -3.59 -8.39 -34.41
N GLY A 362 -2.31 -8.19 -34.70
CA GLY A 362 -1.80 -7.48 -35.88
C GLY A 362 -1.45 -6.01 -35.60
N LYS A 363 -1.90 -5.46 -34.47
CA LYS A 363 -1.45 -4.16 -33.95
C LYS A 363 -0.49 -4.35 -32.79
N VAL A 364 0.40 -3.38 -32.57
CA VAL A 364 1.08 -3.24 -31.28
C VAL A 364 0.06 -2.70 -30.28
N ILE A 365 0.02 -3.20 -29.04
CA ILE A 365 -0.95 -2.74 -28.04
C ILE A 365 -0.21 -2.12 -26.86
N LEU A 366 -0.57 -0.88 -26.52
CA LEU A 366 -0.26 -0.27 -25.23
C LEU A 366 -1.47 -0.46 -24.31
N LEU A 367 -1.37 -1.42 -23.41
CA LEU A 367 -2.39 -1.74 -22.41
C LEU A 367 -2.09 -0.99 -21.11
N THR A 368 -3.06 -0.21 -20.62
CA THR A 368 -2.91 0.64 -19.44
C THR A 368 -3.98 0.33 -18.41
N PHE A 369 -3.59 -0.14 -17.23
CA PHE A 369 -4.48 -0.21 -16.07
C PHE A 369 -4.45 1.13 -15.32
N TRP A 370 -5.60 1.69 -14.98
CA TRP A 370 -5.71 3.02 -14.35
C TRP A 370 -6.91 3.13 -13.39
N SER A 371 -6.93 4.14 -12.53
CA SER A 371 -8.10 4.48 -11.71
C SER A 371 -8.28 5.99 -11.66
N SER A 372 -9.54 6.44 -11.73
CA SER A 372 -9.94 7.82 -11.50
C SER A 372 -9.55 8.37 -10.12
N ALA A 373 -9.40 7.49 -9.12
CA ALA A 373 -9.08 7.86 -7.75
C ALA A 373 -7.59 8.21 -7.53
N TYR A 374 -6.72 7.92 -8.50
CA TYR A 374 -5.27 8.12 -8.36
C TYR A 374 -4.78 9.33 -9.16
N GLU A 375 -5.03 10.53 -8.64
CA GLU A 375 -4.74 11.79 -9.34
C GLU A 375 -3.26 11.97 -9.73
N GLN A 376 -2.33 11.46 -8.92
CA GLN A 376 -0.89 11.55 -9.19
C GLN A 376 -0.48 10.80 -10.47
N GLY A 377 -1.25 9.80 -10.89
CA GLY A 377 -1.03 9.03 -12.12
C GLY A 377 -1.49 9.75 -13.39
N MET A 378 -2.19 10.88 -13.29
CA MET A 378 -2.82 11.52 -14.45
C MET A 378 -1.81 12.15 -15.42
N ALA A 379 -0.63 12.53 -14.92
CA ALA A 379 0.45 13.04 -15.78
C ALA A 379 0.88 12.00 -16.82
N ASP A 380 0.98 10.72 -16.43
CA ASP A 380 1.31 9.64 -17.35
C ASP A 380 0.19 9.41 -18.37
N LEU A 381 -1.07 9.42 -17.94
CA LEU A 381 -2.22 9.24 -18.85
C LEU A 381 -2.31 10.37 -19.88
N TYR A 382 -1.99 11.61 -19.50
CA TYR A 382 -1.93 12.74 -20.43
C TYR A 382 -0.84 12.55 -21.50
N ILE A 383 0.33 12.01 -21.12
CA ILE A 383 1.40 11.68 -22.08
C ILE A 383 0.96 10.53 -23.00
N VAL A 384 0.30 9.51 -22.48
CA VAL A 384 -0.25 8.42 -23.30
C VAL A 384 -1.25 8.96 -24.33
N ASN A 385 -2.09 9.93 -23.97
CA ASN A 385 -3.01 10.57 -24.93
C ASN A 385 -2.27 11.34 -26.04
N LYS A 386 -1.10 11.93 -25.75
CA LYS A 386 -0.24 12.51 -26.81
C LYS A 386 0.33 11.43 -27.73
N LEU A 387 0.74 10.30 -27.17
CA LEU A 387 1.21 9.15 -27.97
C LEU A 387 0.10 8.57 -28.83
N PHE A 388 -1.14 8.56 -28.35
CA PHE A 388 -2.30 8.15 -29.13
C PHE A 388 -2.40 8.93 -30.44
N ASN A 389 -2.34 10.27 -30.38
CA ASN A 389 -2.40 11.13 -31.57
C ASN A 389 -1.25 10.88 -32.58
N LYS A 390 -0.12 10.32 -32.13
CA LYS A 390 1.04 10.03 -32.97
C LYS A 390 0.97 8.63 -33.61
N PHE A 391 0.36 7.66 -32.93
CA PHE A 391 0.52 6.23 -33.27
C PHE A 391 -0.79 5.49 -33.57
N ASN A 392 -1.97 6.06 -33.28
CA ASN A 392 -3.25 5.38 -33.45
C ASN A 392 -3.54 4.95 -34.91
N GLU A 393 -3.14 5.76 -35.89
CA GLU A 393 -3.26 5.49 -37.33
C GLU A 393 -2.11 4.63 -37.86
N ASN A 394 -1.06 4.43 -37.05
CA ASN A 394 0.18 3.76 -37.42
C ASN A 394 0.27 2.34 -36.86
N GLY A 395 -0.87 1.68 -36.60
CA GLY A 395 -0.89 0.28 -36.17
C GLY A 395 -0.67 0.05 -34.68
N VAL A 396 -0.84 1.08 -33.82
CA VAL A 396 -0.86 0.93 -32.36
C VAL A 396 -2.29 1.04 -31.82
N ALA A 397 -2.72 0.07 -31.03
CA ALA A 397 -3.95 0.15 -30.25
C ALA A 397 -3.64 0.60 -28.82
N PHE A 398 -4.40 1.59 -28.33
CA PHE A 398 -4.32 2.05 -26.95
C PHE A 398 -5.54 1.52 -26.19
N VAL A 399 -5.30 0.66 -25.20
CA VAL A 399 -6.35 -0.02 -24.43
C VAL A 399 -6.24 0.39 -22.98
N PHE A 400 -7.31 0.95 -22.43
CA PHE A 400 -7.39 1.41 -21.05
C PHE A 400 -8.35 0.53 -20.26
N VAL A 401 -7.83 -0.11 -19.22
CA VAL A 401 -8.62 -0.90 -18.27
C VAL A 401 -8.72 -0.11 -16.97
N SER A 402 -9.89 0.45 -16.70
CA SER A 402 -10.16 1.10 -15.41
C SER A 402 -10.40 0.04 -14.34
N ILE A 403 -9.76 0.19 -13.18
CA ILE A 403 -10.07 -0.59 -11.97
C ILE A 403 -11.07 0.14 -11.06
N ASP A 404 -11.79 1.14 -11.58
CA ASP A 404 -12.88 1.79 -10.87
C ASP A 404 -14.12 0.87 -10.86
N GLY A 405 -14.56 0.44 -9.68
CA GLY A 405 -15.72 -0.45 -9.53
C GLY A 405 -17.09 0.20 -9.82
N ASN A 406 -17.12 1.53 -10.04
CA ASN A 406 -18.36 2.24 -10.38
C ASN A 406 -18.36 2.68 -11.85
N ASP A 407 -19.27 2.11 -12.64
CA ASP A 407 -19.43 2.36 -14.08
C ASP A 407 -19.64 3.85 -14.41
N GLN A 408 -20.45 4.57 -13.63
CA GLN A 408 -20.71 5.99 -13.87
C GLN A 408 -19.46 6.84 -13.61
N VAL A 409 -18.74 6.57 -12.53
CA VAL A 409 -17.47 7.25 -12.21
C VAL A 409 -16.45 7.01 -13.31
N TRP A 410 -16.33 5.76 -13.79
CA TRP A 410 -15.45 5.42 -14.89
C TRP A 410 -15.79 6.20 -16.17
N LYS A 411 -17.05 6.16 -16.62
CA LYS A 411 -17.52 6.87 -17.83
C LYS A 411 -17.26 8.37 -17.75
N THR A 412 -17.66 9.01 -16.65
CA THR A 412 -17.42 10.45 -16.44
C THR A 412 -15.92 10.79 -16.36
N SER A 413 -15.09 9.88 -15.85
CA SER A 413 -13.64 10.10 -15.77
C SER A 413 -12.95 10.02 -17.13
N ILE A 414 -13.40 9.15 -18.03
CA ILE A 414 -12.88 9.10 -19.43
C ILE A 414 -13.05 10.48 -20.09
N GLU A 415 -14.24 11.07 -19.97
CA GLU A 415 -14.55 12.40 -20.52
C GLU A 415 -13.73 13.50 -19.84
N LYS A 416 -13.68 13.49 -18.50
CA LYS A 416 -12.92 14.46 -17.69
C LYS A 416 -11.45 14.51 -18.10
N TYR A 417 -10.82 13.35 -18.28
CA TYR A 417 -9.40 13.24 -18.61
C TYR A 417 -9.11 13.17 -20.12
N ARG A 418 -10.15 13.19 -20.95
CA ARG A 418 -10.07 13.15 -22.43
C ARG A 418 -9.19 11.99 -22.92
N LEU A 419 -9.36 10.82 -22.32
CA LEU A 419 -8.60 9.63 -22.69
C LEU A 419 -9.14 9.10 -24.01
N SER A 420 -8.33 9.11 -25.07
CA SER A 420 -8.69 8.57 -26.37
C SER A 420 -8.15 7.16 -26.54
N GLY A 421 -9.01 6.21 -26.91
CA GLY A 421 -8.62 4.82 -27.15
C GLY A 421 -9.78 3.85 -26.97
N ILE A 422 -9.43 2.60 -26.75
CA ILE A 422 -10.37 1.53 -26.41
C ILE A 422 -10.45 1.46 -24.89
N HIS A 423 -11.65 1.53 -24.32
CA HIS A 423 -11.84 1.56 -22.87
C HIS A 423 -12.67 0.37 -22.41
N THR A 424 -12.31 -0.16 -21.26
CA THR A 424 -13.17 -1.04 -20.46
C THR A 424 -12.93 -0.80 -18.98
N HIS A 425 -13.75 -1.39 -18.11
CA HIS A 425 -13.56 -1.33 -16.67
C HIS A 425 -13.77 -2.70 -16.05
N VAL A 426 -13.22 -2.86 -14.84
CA VAL A 426 -13.35 -4.05 -14.02
C VAL A 426 -13.77 -3.66 -12.61
N ASP A 427 -14.30 -4.64 -11.87
CA ASP A 427 -14.79 -4.43 -10.51
C ASP A 427 -13.66 -4.39 -9.48
N GLY A 428 -12.83 -3.35 -9.55
CA GLY A 428 -11.79 -3.08 -8.56
C GLY A 428 -10.51 -3.90 -8.69
N TRP A 429 -9.65 -3.70 -7.68
CA TRP A 429 -8.34 -4.32 -7.53
C TRP A 429 -8.38 -5.85 -7.44
N LYS A 430 -9.51 -6.42 -7.00
CA LYS A 430 -9.72 -7.87 -6.83
C LYS A 430 -10.45 -8.53 -7.98
N SER A 431 -10.70 -7.78 -9.06
CA SER A 431 -11.22 -8.38 -10.27
C SER A 431 -10.25 -9.45 -10.79
N LEU A 432 -10.81 -10.51 -11.38
CA LEU A 432 -10.03 -11.60 -11.95
C LEU A 432 -8.96 -11.07 -12.93
N LEU A 433 -9.30 -10.06 -13.73
CA LEU A 433 -8.37 -9.47 -14.69
C LEU A 433 -7.20 -8.74 -14.00
N ALA A 434 -7.47 -7.97 -12.94
CA ALA A 434 -6.43 -7.31 -12.16
C ALA A 434 -5.48 -8.33 -11.50
N GLU A 435 -6.01 -9.44 -10.96
CA GLU A 435 -5.19 -10.53 -10.42
C GLU A 435 -4.37 -11.25 -11.51
N LEU A 436 -4.97 -11.50 -12.68
CA LEU A 436 -4.30 -12.14 -13.81
C LEU A 436 -3.14 -11.30 -14.33
N TYR A 437 -3.30 -9.97 -14.39
CA TYR A 437 -2.23 -9.05 -14.78
C TYR A 437 -1.34 -8.60 -13.61
N GLY A 438 -1.56 -9.10 -12.39
CA GLY A 438 -0.72 -8.79 -11.23
C GLY A 438 -0.77 -7.32 -10.78
N ILE A 439 -1.91 -6.65 -10.98
CA ILE A 439 -2.05 -5.22 -10.75
C ILE A 439 -2.05 -4.92 -9.25
N GLN A 440 -1.03 -4.20 -8.79
CA GLN A 440 -0.87 -3.76 -7.39
C GLN A 440 -0.68 -2.25 -7.25
N ALA A 441 -0.46 -1.56 -8.37
CA ALA A 441 -0.39 -0.11 -8.45
C ALA A 441 -0.96 0.34 -9.79
N VAL A 442 -1.41 1.59 -9.85
CA VAL A 442 -1.83 2.24 -11.09
C VAL A 442 -1.16 3.61 -11.22
N PRO A 443 -0.88 4.09 -12.44
CA PRO A 443 -1.05 3.36 -13.69
C PRO A 443 0.00 2.26 -13.87
N THR A 444 -0.40 1.15 -14.47
CA THR A 444 0.50 0.06 -14.88
C THR A 444 0.38 -0.14 -16.38
N PHE A 445 1.51 -0.21 -17.08
CA PHE A 445 1.60 -0.31 -18.53
C PHE A 445 2.12 -1.68 -18.96
N PHE A 446 1.56 -2.20 -20.05
CA PHE A 446 2.08 -3.38 -20.77
C PHE A 446 2.20 -3.05 -22.26
N LEU A 447 3.28 -3.53 -22.87
CA LEU A 447 3.46 -3.52 -24.31
C LEU A 447 3.24 -4.94 -24.84
N ILE A 448 2.39 -5.06 -25.85
CA ILE A 448 2.08 -6.33 -26.52
C ILE A 448 2.43 -6.18 -28.00
N ASP A 449 3.14 -7.14 -28.55
CA ASP A 449 3.55 -7.18 -29.95
C ASP A 449 2.38 -7.51 -30.91
N LYS A 450 2.64 -7.44 -32.22
CA LYS A 450 1.63 -7.74 -33.26
C LYS A 450 1.14 -9.19 -33.24
N GLN A 451 1.89 -10.10 -32.62
CA GLN A 451 1.54 -11.52 -32.49
C GLN A 451 0.65 -11.79 -31.27
N GLY A 452 0.52 -10.82 -30.36
CA GLY A 452 -0.29 -10.92 -29.14
C GLY A 452 0.52 -11.39 -27.93
N ASN A 453 1.84 -11.24 -27.94
CA ASN A 453 2.72 -11.58 -26.81
C ASN A 453 3.26 -10.34 -26.12
N PHE A 454 3.65 -10.44 -24.84
CA PHE A 454 4.31 -9.35 -24.14
C PHE A 454 5.65 -9.00 -24.80
N ALA A 455 5.83 -7.74 -25.16
CA ALA A 455 7.03 -7.25 -25.84
C ALA A 455 8.21 -6.97 -24.88
N THR A 456 7.90 -6.77 -23.60
CA THR A 456 8.84 -6.40 -22.53
C THR A 456 8.52 -7.20 -21.27
N ASP A 457 9.52 -7.40 -20.41
CA ASP A 457 9.27 -7.93 -19.08
C ASP A 457 8.48 -6.92 -18.21
N PRO A 458 7.68 -7.40 -17.24
CA PRO A 458 6.93 -6.50 -16.38
C PRO A 458 7.89 -5.65 -15.53
N GLY A 459 7.48 -4.42 -15.23
CA GLY A 459 8.35 -3.44 -14.58
C GLY A 459 9.39 -2.76 -15.50
N HIS A 460 9.58 -3.26 -16.73
CA HIS A 460 10.55 -2.71 -17.69
C HIS A 460 9.90 -1.93 -18.85
N VAL A 461 8.58 -1.76 -18.82
CA VAL A 461 7.91 -0.84 -19.75
C VAL A 461 8.35 0.58 -19.43
N PRO A 462 8.92 1.34 -20.40
CA PRO A 462 9.33 2.70 -20.14
C PRO A 462 8.14 3.55 -19.68
N LEU A 463 8.28 4.18 -18.51
CA LEU A 463 7.22 5.03 -17.98
C LEU A 463 7.02 6.25 -18.89
N PRO A 464 5.77 6.62 -19.25
CA PRO A 464 5.50 7.73 -20.17
C PRO A 464 6.18 9.05 -19.75
N ARG A 465 6.22 9.33 -18.45
CA ARG A 465 6.90 10.50 -17.87
C ARG A 465 8.42 10.55 -18.03
N LEU A 466 9.08 9.43 -18.36
CA LEU A 466 10.55 9.33 -18.45
C LEU A 466 11.07 9.62 -19.87
N GLY A 467 10.47 10.60 -20.55
CA GLY A 467 10.88 11.08 -21.87
C GLY A 467 10.43 10.18 -23.03
N ASP A 468 11.21 10.15 -24.11
CA ASP A 468 10.80 9.53 -25.37
C ASP A 468 10.97 8.00 -25.43
N ALA A 469 11.43 7.37 -24.35
CA ALA A 469 11.74 5.94 -24.32
C ALA A 469 10.54 5.07 -24.72
N LEU A 470 9.33 5.39 -24.24
CA LEU A 470 8.11 4.67 -24.62
C LEU A 470 7.76 4.88 -26.10
N SER A 471 7.88 6.11 -26.61
CA SER A 471 7.66 6.42 -28.03
C SER A 471 8.64 5.68 -28.94
N ASN A 472 9.91 5.60 -28.54
CA ASN A 472 10.95 4.88 -29.28
C ASN A 472 10.66 3.38 -29.30
N GLU A 473 10.23 2.82 -28.17
CA GLU A 473 9.89 1.41 -28.07
C GLU A 473 8.66 1.04 -28.92
N LEU A 474 7.62 1.88 -28.92
CA LEU A 474 6.48 1.72 -29.84
C LEU A 474 6.93 1.76 -31.31
N SER A 475 7.83 2.68 -31.66
CA SER A 475 8.37 2.80 -33.02
C SER A 475 9.22 1.59 -33.42
N ARG A 476 9.92 0.97 -32.47
CA ARG A 476 10.69 -0.27 -32.67
C ARG A 476 9.74 -1.44 -32.97
N LEU A 477 8.72 -1.64 -32.13
CA LEU A 477 7.74 -2.72 -32.29
C LEU A 477 6.91 -2.62 -33.58
N LEU A 478 6.71 -1.41 -34.11
CA LEU A 478 6.03 -1.23 -35.39
C LEU A 478 6.86 -1.70 -36.60
N LYS A 479 8.19 -1.78 -36.47
CA LYS A 479 9.10 -2.22 -37.54
C LYS A 479 9.32 -3.73 -37.56
N GLU A 480 9.04 -4.40 -36.44
CA GLU A 480 9.02 -5.87 -36.30
C GLU A 480 7.69 -6.44 -36.82
#